data_AF-A0AAE0ZC54-F1
#
_entry.id   AF-A0AAE0ZC54-F1
#
_cell.length_a   1.000
_cell.length_b   1.000
_cell.length_c   1.000
_cell.angle_alpha   90.00
_cell.angle_beta   90.00
_cell.angle_gamma   90.00
#
_symmetry.space_group_name_H-M   'P 1'
#
loop_
_entity.id
_entity.type
_entity.pdbx_description
1 polymer ?
#
loop_
_entity_poly.entity_id
_entity_poly.type
_entity_poly.pdbx_seq_one_letter_code
_entity_poly.pdbx_strand_id
1 'polypeptide(L)'
;MAVATRAFFDMMAESQTTTAMLFGDACYNVTGPMVQIAHQWDMFQLSYGDTNPMLSNRDEYPNFYRTVPSDSDFNPARLALLRAFNWSTVGTLFQDAKLGEGRHGYAHNRFDSLMTKQKINVSIVQSFSDDPTAAVGQLKEHDIRIIVGNFDQDMARRVFCRAHHHGMYGAKYQWIILGTYEPDWWLTSDSSIDCTPEQLNQTLHGYLATDVLTLSTSEEITESGKTPSEYLALYEAARGNEFSKYHGYAYDGVWVVAKALDRLLDDVTVSPEDFRGPLVGKVLNETAFLGVTGRVQFQNGDRVGSTTILQMQYGSMVKVGEYHALTDTLNLSVGEPIVWIDGNQPADRSIKIEELRRVSFPVYVGFVVMAALGITMAAFFLALNIRFRRHRYIKMSSPNMNNLIIVGSILCYLSVILLGAEPGHKNRQLFSYWCTARSWTLALGFTLAFGAMFGKTWRVHAIFTNIKLNKKVIKDYKLMLIVLVLVLVDASILVTWQIVDPFDKAVKRMSPEVYEDFEIIPKIDYCSSRYMELWLGALYAYKGLLLVSLAAIAGKSRVSV
;
A
#
# COMPACT_ATOMS: atom_id res chain seq x y z
N MET A 1 -31.31 -31.11 5.84
CA MET A 1 -32.09 -30.97 7.09
C MET A 1 -33.21 -32.01 7.23
N ALA A 2 -34.35 -31.92 6.53
CA ALA A 2 -35.54 -32.77 6.80
C ALA A 2 -35.29 -34.30 6.82
N VAL A 3 -34.44 -34.80 5.92
CA VAL A 3 -34.07 -36.24 5.87
C VAL A 3 -33.27 -36.66 7.11
N ALA A 4 -32.28 -35.84 7.51
CA ALA A 4 -31.43 -36.15 8.66
C ALA A 4 -32.21 -36.09 9.97
N THR A 5 -33.06 -35.08 10.15
CA THR A 5 -33.93 -34.94 11.32
C THR A 5 -34.89 -36.12 11.42
N ARG A 6 -35.49 -36.53 10.30
CA ARG A 6 -36.35 -37.72 10.27
C ARG A 6 -35.58 -38.98 10.65
N ALA A 7 -34.42 -39.22 10.03
CA ALA A 7 -33.59 -40.39 10.33
C ALA A 7 -33.17 -40.44 11.80
N PHE A 8 -32.86 -39.29 12.42
CA PHE A 8 -32.58 -39.21 13.84
C PHE A 8 -33.77 -39.61 14.70
N PHE A 9 -34.97 -39.07 14.44
CA PHE A 9 -36.16 -39.44 15.20
C PHE A 9 -36.56 -40.90 15.00
N ASP A 10 -36.45 -41.43 13.78
CA ASP A 10 -36.70 -42.83 13.46
C ASP A 10 -35.72 -43.73 14.24
N MET A 11 -34.41 -43.43 14.19
CA MET A 11 -33.38 -44.15 14.95
C MET A 11 -33.69 -44.17 16.45
N MET A 12 -34.13 -43.04 16.99
CA MET A 12 -34.35 -42.90 18.41
C MET A 12 -35.68 -43.49 18.89
N ALA A 13 -36.69 -43.56 18.02
CA ALA A 13 -37.95 -44.25 18.29
C ALA A 13 -37.82 -45.77 18.20
N GLU A 14 -36.97 -46.27 17.29
CA GLU A 14 -36.76 -47.70 17.05
C GLU A 14 -35.68 -48.32 17.96
N SER A 15 -34.79 -47.51 18.54
CA SER A 15 -33.69 -48.00 19.36
C SER A 15 -34.18 -48.64 20.66
N GLN A 16 -33.79 -49.90 20.88
CA GLN A 16 -33.98 -50.62 22.15
C GLN A 16 -32.89 -50.30 23.19
N THR A 17 -31.88 -49.51 22.80
CA THR A 17 -30.72 -49.16 23.62
C THR A 17 -30.58 -47.65 23.77
N THR A 18 -29.99 -47.19 24.88
CA THR A 18 -29.71 -45.77 25.09
C THR A 18 -28.56 -45.31 24.18
N THR A 19 -28.86 -44.45 23.20
CA THR A 19 -27.83 -43.80 22.37
C THR A 19 -27.02 -42.81 23.20
N ALA A 20 -25.74 -43.07 23.40
CA ALA A 20 -24.86 -42.23 24.23
C ALA A 20 -24.41 -40.94 23.52
N MET A 21 -23.89 -41.07 22.30
CA MET A 21 -23.26 -39.98 21.55
C MET A 21 -23.60 -40.09 20.06
N LEU A 22 -23.68 -38.95 19.38
CA LEU A 22 -23.73 -38.88 17.93
C LEU A 22 -22.32 -38.71 17.37
N PHE A 23 -21.94 -39.55 16.42
CA PHE A 23 -20.68 -39.43 15.69
C PHE A 23 -20.97 -39.45 14.20
N GLY A 24 -20.51 -38.44 13.47
CA GLY A 24 -20.73 -38.36 12.04
C GLY A 24 -20.70 -36.95 11.46
N ASP A 25 -21.36 -36.78 10.32
CA ASP A 25 -21.67 -35.48 9.70
C ASP A 25 -20.46 -34.68 9.19
N ALA A 26 -20.66 -33.99 8.06
CA ALA A 26 -19.62 -33.19 7.42
C ALA A 26 -20.15 -31.86 6.85
N CYS A 27 -21.46 -31.60 6.91
CA CYS A 27 -22.07 -30.46 6.23
C CYS A 27 -22.95 -29.66 7.20
N TYR A 28 -22.72 -28.35 7.29
CA TYR A 28 -23.41 -27.45 8.22
C TYR A 28 -24.94 -27.50 8.13
N ASN A 29 -25.49 -27.62 6.92
CA ASN A 29 -26.95 -27.74 6.68
C ASN A 29 -27.59 -28.98 7.32
N VAL A 30 -26.77 -29.91 7.80
CA VAL A 30 -27.16 -31.06 8.61
C VAL A 30 -26.66 -30.89 10.04
N THR A 31 -25.38 -30.61 10.23
CA THR A 31 -24.74 -30.53 11.55
C THR A 31 -25.38 -29.48 12.46
N GLY A 32 -25.58 -28.24 11.97
CA GLY A 32 -26.10 -27.14 12.80
C GLY A 32 -27.45 -27.46 13.47
N PRO A 33 -28.48 -27.83 12.69
CA PRO A 33 -29.76 -28.27 13.25
C PRO A 33 -29.65 -29.52 14.12
N MET A 34 -28.81 -30.49 13.74
CA MET A 34 -28.65 -31.73 14.50
C MET A 34 -28.04 -31.49 15.88
N VAL A 35 -27.07 -30.58 15.99
CA VAL A 35 -26.46 -30.23 17.29
C VAL A 35 -27.48 -29.62 18.23
N GLN A 36 -28.36 -28.75 17.72
CA GLN A 36 -29.43 -28.15 18.54
C GLN A 36 -30.43 -29.20 19.03
N ILE A 37 -30.77 -30.17 18.17
CA ILE A 37 -31.65 -31.30 18.56
C ILE A 37 -30.95 -32.19 19.58
N ALA A 38 -29.69 -32.56 19.35
CA ALA A 38 -28.89 -33.39 20.25
C ALA A 38 -28.74 -32.75 21.62
N HIS A 39 -28.59 -31.41 21.67
CA HIS A 39 -28.52 -30.67 22.92
C HIS A 39 -29.80 -30.82 23.77
N GLN A 40 -30.99 -30.83 23.16
CA GLN A 40 -32.26 -31.04 23.89
C GLN A 40 -32.35 -32.42 24.55
N TRP A 41 -31.54 -33.37 24.10
CA TRP A 41 -31.49 -34.75 24.62
C TRP A 41 -30.22 -35.03 25.43
N ASP A 42 -29.51 -33.98 25.84
CA ASP A 42 -28.25 -34.04 26.58
C ASP A 42 -27.16 -34.89 25.90
N MET A 43 -27.26 -35.05 24.58
CA MET A 43 -26.34 -35.85 23.78
C MET A 43 -25.21 -34.99 23.23
N PHE A 44 -23.99 -35.54 23.26
CA PHE A 44 -22.84 -34.95 22.60
C PHE A 44 -22.78 -35.39 21.14
N GLN A 45 -22.33 -34.48 20.29
CA GLN A 45 -22.14 -34.74 18.86
C GLN A 45 -20.68 -34.47 18.50
N LEU A 46 -20.02 -35.47 17.93
CA LEU A 46 -18.64 -35.39 17.44
C LEU A 46 -18.64 -35.44 15.91
N SER A 47 -18.30 -34.32 15.27
CA SER A 47 -18.16 -34.26 13.80
C SER A 47 -16.74 -34.53 13.33
N TYR A 48 -16.60 -35.25 12.22
CA TYR A 48 -15.30 -35.50 11.58
C TYR A 48 -15.01 -34.60 10.38
N GLY A 49 -15.99 -33.84 9.88
CA GLY A 49 -15.89 -33.16 8.58
C GLY A 49 -16.45 -31.75 8.51
N ASP A 50 -17.16 -31.26 9.53
CA ASP A 50 -17.75 -29.92 9.49
C ASP A 50 -16.76 -28.83 9.94
N THR A 51 -16.29 -28.00 9.00
CA THR A 51 -15.32 -26.92 9.30
C THR A 51 -15.99 -25.56 9.54
N ASN A 52 -17.33 -25.47 9.61
CA ASN A 52 -18.02 -24.19 9.79
C ASN A 52 -17.64 -23.55 11.15
N PRO A 53 -17.15 -22.30 11.17
CA PRO A 53 -16.67 -21.65 12.39
C PRO A 53 -17.80 -21.17 13.31
N MET A 54 -19.05 -21.12 12.85
CA MET A 54 -20.20 -20.78 13.72
C MET A 54 -20.41 -21.84 14.80
N LEU A 55 -20.12 -23.12 14.49
CA LEU A 55 -20.23 -24.24 15.43
C LEU A 55 -19.24 -24.16 16.61
N SER A 56 -18.26 -23.26 16.54
CA SER A 56 -17.33 -22.97 17.64
C SER A 56 -17.94 -22.16 18.77
N ASN A 57 -19.16 -21.62 18.60
CA ASN A 57 -19.85 -20.86 19.64
C ASN A 57 -20.39 -21.80 20.73
N ARG A 58 -19.72 -21.86 21.88
CA ARG A 58 -20.09 -22.75 22.99
C ARG A 58 -21.36 -22.34 23.74
N ASP A 59 -21.76 -21.07 23.64
CA ASP A 59 -23.01 -20.60 24.22
C ASP A 59 -24.22 -21.13 23.44
N GLU A 60 -24.05 -21.33 22.13
CA GLU A 60 -25.09 -21.83 21.23
C GLU A 60 -25.00 -23.34 21.00
N TYR A 61 -23.78 -23.90 20.98
CA TYR A 61 -23.48 -25.30 20.69
C TYR A 61 -22.64 -25.97 21.81
N PRO A 62 -23.16 -26.07 23.05
CA PRO A 62 -22.40 -26.57 24.21
C PRO A 62 -22.09 -28.07 24.15
N ASN A 63 -22.79 -28.86 23.33
CA ASN A 63 -22.59 -30.31 23.24
C ASN A 63 -21.86 -30.73 21.95
N PHE A 64 -21.32 -29.77 21.19
CA PHE A 64 -20.63 -30.05 19.92
C PHE A 64 -19.11 -30.15 20.09
N TYR A 65 -18.53 -31.17 19.47
CA TYR A 65 -17.10 -31.35 19.30
C TYR A 65 -16.79 -31.71 17.84
N ARG A 66 -15.57 -31.45 17.39
CA ARG A 66 -15.13 -31.94 16.06
C ARG A 66 -13.66 -32.30 16.00
N THR A 67 -13.33 -33.35 15.26
CA THR A 67 -11.94 -33.78 15.04
C THR A 67 -11.27 -33.03 13.89
N VAL A 68 -12.03 -32.39 13.00
CA VAL A 68 -11.49 -31.52 11.96
C VAL A 68 -11.30 -30.09 12.51
N PRO A 69 -10.23 -29.37 12.12
CA PRO A 69 -10.10 -27.95 12.46
C PRO A 69 -11.22 -27.09 11.86
N SER A 70 -11.52 -25.98 12.53
CA SER A 70 -12.38 -24.91 12.02
C SER A 70 -11.73 -24.16 10.86
N ASP A 71 -12.54 -23.56 9.99
CA ASP A 71 -12.02 -22.56 9.03
C ASP A 71 -11.30 -21.40 9.73
N SER A 72 -11.69 -21.07 10.97
CA SER A 72 -11.02 -20.06 11.78
C SER A 72 -9.64 -20.50 12.28
N ASP A 73 -9.37 -21.80 12.33
CA ASP A 73 -8.10 -22.36 12.80
C ASP A 73 -7.02 -22.33 11.73
N PHE A 74 -7.37 -21.97 10.49
CA PHE A 74 -6.40 -21.65 9.43
C PHE A 74 -5.80 -20.25 9.58
N ASN A 75 -6.42 -19.37 10.35
CA ASN A 75 -5.98 -17.98 10.51
C ASN A 75 -4.59 -17.84 11.15
N PRO A 76 -4.23 -18.59 12.21
CA PRO A 76 -2.86 -18.59 12.74
C PRO A 76 -1.81 -19.00 11.70
N ALA A 77 -2.12 -19.97 10.83
CA ALA A 77 -1.22 -20.39 9.75
C ALA A 77 -1.02 -19.27 8.71
N ARG A 78 -2.11 -18.59 8.31
CA ARG A 78 -2.05 -17.42 7.41
C ARG A 78 -1.22 -16.31 8.01
N LEU A 79 -1.43 -16.00 9.28
CA LEU A 79 -0.64 -15.02 10.02
C LEU A 79 0.84 -15.40 10.10
N ALA A 80 1.16 -16.70 10.29
CA ALA A 80 2.53 -17.20 10.27
C ALA A 80 3.18 -17.03 8.88
N LEU A 81 2.44 -17.24 7.79
CA LEU A 81 2.92 -16.96 6.43
C LEU A 81 3.24 -15.47 6.24
N LEU A 82 2.35 -14.58 6.68
CA LEU A 82 2.61 -13.13 6.60
C LEU A 82 3.89 -12.74 7.34
N ARG A 83 4.12 -13.31 8.53
CA ARG A 83 5.35 -13.10 9.33
C ARG A 83 6.59 -13.65 8.60
N ALA A 84 6.50 -14.86 8.04
CA ALA A 84 7.62 -15.50 7.37
C ALA A 84 8.14 -14.70 6.17
N PHE A 85 7.26 -14.05 5.41
CA PHE A 85 7.61 -13.25 4.24
C PHE A 85 7.77 -11.75 4.52
N ASN A 86 7.67 -11.32 5.78
CA ASN A 86 7.73 -9.92 6.21
C ASN A 86 6.67 -9.01 5.55
N TRP A 87 5.48 -9.54 5.27
CA TRP A 87 4.38 -8.74 4.75
C TRP A 87 3.65 -8.02 5.88
N SER A 88 3.69 -6.69 5.83
CA SER A 88 3.13 -5.81 6.86
C SER A 88 1.81 -5.16 6.47
N THR A 89 1.51 -5.13 5.17
CA THR A 89 0.30 -4.52 4.60
C THR A 89 -0.48 -5.57 3.82
N VAL A 90 -1.72 -5.81 4.20
CA VAL A 90 -2.60 -6.77 3.52
C VAL A 90 -3.98 -6.16 3.26
N GLY A 91 -4.67 -6.66 2.24
CA GLY A 91 -6.11 -6.48 2.07
C GLY A 91 -6.83 -7.79 2.26
N THR A 92 -8.07 -7.73 2.72
CA THR A 92 -8.89 -8.92 2.98
C THR A 92 -10.17 -8.86 2.18
N LEU A 93 -10.57 -10.00 1.63
CA LEU A 93 -11.79 -10.16 0.85
C LEU A 93 -12.57 -11.35 1.39
N PHE A 94 -13.82 -11.15 1.78
CA PHE A 94 -14.66 -12.26 2.22
C PHE A 94 -16.08 -12.20 1.67
N GLN A 95 -16.70 -13.37 1.51
CA GLN A 95 -18.09 -13.48 1.13
C GLN A 95 -18.98 -13.26 2.35
N ASP A 96 -19.91 -12.30 2.27
CA ASP A 96 -20.91 -12.05 3.29
C ASP A 96 -22.23 -12.71 2.90
N ALA A 97 -22.72 -13.60 3.75
CA ALA A 97 -23.97 -14.29 3.51
C ALA A 97 -25.16 -13.34 3.72
N LYS A 98 -26.13 -13.36 2.81
CA LYS A 98 -27.42 -12.71 3.05
C LYS A 98 -28.06 -13.38 4.28
N LEU A 99 -28.41 -12.60 5.30
CA LEU A 99 -29.13 -13.02 6.54
C LEU A 99 -28.27 -13.60 7.70
N GLY A 100 -27.05 -13.10 7.93
CA GLY A 100 -26.38 -13.32 9.23
C GLY A 100 -25.76 -14.71 9.44
N GLU A 101 -25.79 -15.58 8.44
CA GLU A 101 -25.07 -16.87 8.38
C GLU A 101 -23.64 -16.69 7.83
N GLY A 102 -22.91 -15.71 8.37
CA GLY A 102 -21.62 -15.30 7.82
C GLY A 102 -20.49 -16.27 8.15
N ARG A 103 -20.49 -17.50 7.63
CA ARG A 103 -19.38 -18.49 7.77
C ARG A 103 -18.01 -17.82 7.55
N HIS A 104 -17.87 -17.14 6.41
CA HIS A 104 -16.63 -16.47 6.02
C HIS A 104 -16.41 -15.17 6.77
N GLY A 105 -17.47 -14.41 7.08
CA GLY A 105 -17.40 -13.22 7.91
C GLY A 105 -16.94 -13.50 9.35
N TYR A 106 -17.38 -14.61 9.94
CA TYR A 106 -16.96 -15.05 11.27
C TYR A 106 -15.48 -15.44 11.29
N ALA A 107 -15.04 -16.23 10.29
CA ALA A 107 -13.63 -16.57 10.14
C ALA A 107 -12.77 -15.31 9.93
N HIS A 108 -13.27 -14.36 9.14
CA HIS A 108 -12.60 -13.08 8.90
C HIS A 108 -12.49 -12.22 10.16
N ASN A 109 -13.55 -12.07 10.96
CA ASN A 109 -13.52 -11.30 12.20
C ASN A 109 -12.49 -11.85 13.21
N ARG A 110 -12.33 -13.18 13.28
CA ARG A 110 -11.27 -13.80 14.07
C ARG A 110 -9.88 -13.53 13.50
N PHE A 111 -9.72 -13.53 12.17
CA PHE A 111 -8.47 -13.15 11.52
C PHE A 111 -8.09 -11.70 11.83
N ASP A 112 -9.03 -10.75 11.70
CA ASP A 112 -8.82 -9.33 11.99
C ASP A 112 -8.39 -9.10 13.46
N SER A 113 -9.03 -9.83 14.39
CA SER A 113 -8.65 -9.83 15.81
C SER A 113 -7.20 -10.30 16.04
N LEU A 114 -6.74 -11.31 15.29
CA LEU A 114 -5.34 -11.81 15.36
C LEU A 114 -4.36 -10.80 14.76
N MET A 115 -4.71 -10.18 13.64
CA MET A 115 -3.89 -9.18 12.95
C MET A 115 -3.68 -7.94 13.82
N THR A 116 -4.75 -7.45 14.47
CA THR A 116 -4.69 -6.32 15.41
C THR A 116 -3.76 -6.62 16.59
N LYS A 117 -3.82 -7.83 17.16
CA LYS A 117 -2.92 -8.25 18.25
C LYS A 117 -1.45 -8.26 17.83
N GLN A 118 -1.16 -8.61 16.57
CA GLN A 118 0.20 -8.70 16.03
C GLN A 118 0.71 -7.43 15.33
N LYS A 119 -0.09 -6.35 15.35
CA LYS A 119 0.26 -5.06 14.71
C LYS A 119 0.54 -5.16 13.21
N ILE A 120 -0.09 -6.10 12.51
CA ILE A 120 -0.07 -6.14 11.04
C ILE A 120 -1.17 -5.21 10.54
N ASN A 121 -0.85 -4.34 9.58
CA ASN A 121 -1.78 -3.32 9.09
C ASN A 121 -2.71 -3.92 8.02
N VAL A 122 -4.00 -3.98 8.33
CA VAL A 122 -5.03 -4.30 7.33
C VAL A 122 -5.41 -3.00 6.63
N SER A 123 -4.98 -2.83 5.38
CA SER A 123 -5.15 -1.58 4.63
C SER A 123 -6.59 -1.36 4.19
N ILE A 124 -7.27 -2.44 3.82
CA ILE A 124 -8.66 -2.39 3.39
C ILE A 124 -9.32 -3.74 3.65
N VAL A 125 -10.56 -3.69 4.12
CA VAL A 125 -11.45 -4.84 4.28
C VAL A 125 -12.56 -4.69 3.25
N GLN A 126 -12.77 -5.70 2.42
CA GLN A 126 -13.85 -5.74 1.46
C GLN A 126 -14.70 -6.99 1.67
N SER A 127 -16.01 -6.84 1.50
CA SER A 127 -16.95 -7.95 1.49
C SER A 127 -17.87 -7.87 0.27
N PHE A 128 -18.42 -9.02 -0.12
CA PHE A 128 -19.38 -9.12 -1.22
C PHE A 128 -20.37 -10.26 -0.94
N SER A 129 -21.59 -10.17 -1.48
CA SER A 129 -22.57 -11.27 -1.36
C SER A 129 -22.62 -12.12 -2.63
N ASP A 130 -23.06 -11.55 -3.75
CA ASP A 130 -23.23 -12.31 -5.01
C ASP A 130 -22.25 -11.88 -6.12
N ASP A 131 -21.92 -10.59 -6.19
CA ASP A 131 -21.05 -10.00 -7.21
C ASP A 131 -19.76 -9.44 -6.59
N PRO A 132 -18.58 -10.04 -6.86
CA PRO A 132 -17.31 -9.56 -6.34
C PRO A 132 -16.72 -8.38 -7.11
N THR A 133 -17.33 -7.92 -8.21
CA THR A 133 -16.73 -6.94 -9.12
C THR A 133 -16.31 -5.64 -8.43
N ALA A 134 -17.22 -5.02 -7.66
CA ALA A 134 -16.92 -3.79 -6.94
C ALA A 134 -15.84 -3.99 -5.87
N ALA A 135 -15.91 -5.10 -5.13
CA ALA A 135 -14.96 -5.43 -4.07
C ALA A 135 -13.54 -5.64 -4.61
N VAL A 136 -13.38 -6.38 -5.71
CA VAL A 136 -12.08 -6.59 -6.38
C VAL A 136 -11.56 -5.28 -6.98
N GLY A 137 -12.43 -4.45 -7.56
CA GLY A 137 -12.07 -3.11 -8.05
C GLY A 137 -11.51 -2.22 -6.95
N GLN A 138 -12.14 -2.21 -5.76
CA GLN A 138 -11.66 -1.44 -4.61
C GLN A 138 -10.26 -1.90 -4.13
N LEU A 139 -9.98 -3.22 -4.15
CA LEU A 139 -8.65 -3.73 -3.84
C LEU A 139 -7.58 -3.23 -4.83
N LYS A 140 -7.93 -3.16 -6.13
CA LYS A 140 -7.03 -2.63 -7.16
C LYS A 140 -6.76 -1.14 -6.97
N GLU A 141 -7.81 -0.36 -6.71
CA GLU A 141 -7.72 1.10 -6.51
C GLU A 141 -6.82 1.47 -5.33
N HIS A 142 -6.76 0.64 -4.29
CA HIS A 142 -5.92 0.84 -3.10
C HIS A 142 -4.49 0.26 -3.23
N ASP A 143 -4.07 -0.21 -4.43
CA ASP A 143 -2.78 -0.90 -4.71
C ASP A 143 -2.48 -2.04 -3.72
N ILE A 144 -3.50 -2.85 -3.38
CA ILE A 144 -3.31 -4.02 -2.52
C ILE A 144 -2.63 -5.14 -3.30
N ARG A 145 -1.50 -5.62 -2.78
CA ARG A 145 -0.68 -6.68 -3.39
C ARG A 145 -0.82 -8.04 -2.71
N ILE A 146 -0.97 -8.06 -1.38
CA ILE A 146 -1.17 -9.29 -0.58
C ILE A 146 -2.64 -9.37 -0.18
N ILE A 147 -3.35 -10.39 -0.65
CA ILE A 147 -4.80 -10.52 -0.51
C ILE A 147 -5.15 -11.82 0.19
N VAL A 148 -5.87 -11.72 1.30
CA VAL A 148 -6.40 -12.89 2.04
C VAL A 148 -7.88 -13.04 1.76
N GLY A 149 -8.26 -14.17 1.17
CA GLY A 149 -9.61 -14.49 0.70
C GLY A 149 -10.34 -15.54 1.54
N ASN A 150 -11.61 -15.30 1.83
CA ASN A 150 -12.55 -16.26 2.45
C ASN A 150 -13.88 -16.26 1.70
N PHE A 151 -14.08 -17.23 0.83
CA PHE A 151 -15.29 -17.36 0.01
C PHE A 151 -15.47 -18.82 -0.42
N ASP A 152 -16.67 -19.18 -0.86
CA ASP A 152 -16.96 -20.53 -1.35
C ASP A 152 -16.36 -20.79 -2.75
N GLN A 153 -16.32 -22.05 -3.15
CA GLN A 153 -15.70 -22.52 -4.40
C GLN A 153 -16.33 -21.87 -5.66
N ASP A 154 -17.65 -21.71 -5.66
CA ASP A 154 -18.40 -21.06 -6.73
C ASP A 154 -18.05 -19.57 -6.83
N MET A 155 -17.97 -18.88 -5.69
CA MET A 155 -17.56 -17.47 -5.65
C MET A 155 -16.08 -17.27 -5.98
N ALA A 156 -15.21 -18.22 -5.61
CA ALA A 156 -13.78 -18.17 -5.93
C ALA A 156 -13.56 -17.99 -7.45
N ARG A 157 -14.30 -18.74 -8.27
CA ARG A 157 -14.19 -18.66 -9.73
C ARG A 157 -14.56 -17.27 -10.26
N ARG A 158 -15.62 -16.67 -9.72
CA ARG A 158 -16.05 -15.31 -10.06
C ARG A 158 -15.02 -14.28 -9.62
N VAL A 159 -14.49 -14.39 -8.40
CA VAL A 159 -13.45 -13.50 -7.85
C VAL A 159 -12.21 -13.55 -8.73
N PHE A 160 -11.69 -14.73 -9.05
CA PHE A 160 -10.49 -14.86 -9.88
C PHE A 160 -10.72 -14.44 -11.33
N CYS A 161 -11.91 -14.66 -11.89
CA CYS A 161 -12.24 -14.11 -13.20
C CYS A 161 -12.23 -12.57 -13.20
N ARG A 162 -12.80 -11.93 -12.17
CA ARG A 162 -12.70 -10.46 -12.01
C ARG A 162 -11.28 -9.99 -11.75
N ALA A 163 -10.50 -10.73 -10.96
CA ALA A 163 -9.08 -10.43 -10.73
C ALA A 163 -8.28 -10.48 -12.05
N HIS A 164 -8.59 -11.41 -12.96
CA HIS A 164 -7.98 -11.48 -14.29
C HIS A 164 -8.24 -10.21 -15.09
N HIS A 165 -9.50 -9.77 -15.18
CA HIS A 165 -9.89 -8.55 -15.89
C HIS A 165 -9.22 -7.28 -15.33
N HIS A 166 -8.96 -7.23 -14.02
CA HIS A 166 -8.23 -6.13 -13.37
C HIS A 166 -6.70 -6.28 -13.36
N GLY A 167 -6.16 -7.35 -13.97
CA GLY A 167 -4.74 -7.64 -13.98
C GLY A 167 -4.16 -7.80 -12.56
N MET A 168 -4.89 -8.47 -11.67
CA MET A 168 -4.51 -8.74 -10.27
C MET A 168 -3.92 -10.15 -10.11
N TYR A 169 -2.97 -10.48 -10.97
CA TYR A 169 -2.21 -11.73 -10.97
C TYR A 169 -0.76 -11.46 -11.41
N GLY A 170 0.09 -12.49 -11.41
CA GLY A 170 1.50 -12.34 -11.77
C GLY A 170 2.37 -12.03 -10.56
N ALA A 171 3.63 -11.67 -10.79
CA ALA A 171 4.65 -11.52 -9.74
C ALA A 171 4.38 -10.41 -8.72
N LYS A 172 3.47 -9.47 -9.04
CA LYS A 172 3.11 -8.35 -8.17
C LYS A 172 2.10 -8.73 -7.08
N TYR A 173 1.30 -9.78 -7.28
CA TYR A 173 0.16 -10.10 -6.43
C TYR A 173 0.33 -11.47 -5.76
N GLN A 174 -0.03 -11.55 -4.48
CA GLN A 174 -0.17 -12.81 -3.77
C GLN A 174 -1.58 -12.99 -3.24
N TRP A 175 -2.19 -14.10 -3.63
CA TRP A 175 -3.47 -14.55 -3.10
C TRP A 175 -3.24 -15.65 -2.05
N ILE A 176 -3.93 -15.54 -0.91
CA ILE A 176 -3.99 -16.55 0.14
C ILE A 176 -5.46 -16.90 0.38
N ILE A 177 -5.90 -18.11 0.01
CA ILE A 177 -7.31 -18.52 0.08
C ILE A 177 -7.49 -19.83 0.87
N LEU A 178 -8.72 -20.34 0.94
CA LEU A 178 -9.01 -21.66 1.49
C LEU A 178 -8.60 -22.74 0.47
N GLY A 179 -7.94 -23.80 0.95
CA GLY A 179 -7.60 -24.97 0.14
C GLY A 179 -8.64 -26.09 0.22
N THR A 180 -9.74 -25.86 0.95
CA THR A 180 -10.75 -26.90 1.22
C THR A 180 -11.61 -27.29 0.02
N TYR A 181 -11.40 -26.67 -1.15
CA TYR A 181 -12.15 -26.92 -2.38
C TYR A 181 -11.90 -28.32 -2.97
N GLU A 182 -12.74 -28.69 -3.93
CA GLU A 182 -12.55 -29.90 -4.71
C GLU A 182 -11.31 -29.81 -5.63
N PRO A 183 -10.66 -30.94 -5.96
CA PRO A 183 -9.61 -30.96 -6.96
C PRO A 183 -10.10 -30.37 -8.29
N ASP A 184 -9.23 -29.61 -8.95
CA ASP A 184 -9.49 -29.01 -10.27
C ASP A 184 -10.76 -28.14 -10.35
N TRP A 185 -11.18 -27.54 -9.22
CA TRP A 185 -12.40 -26.72 -9.12
C TRP A 185 -12.50 -25.57 -10.12
N TRP A 186 -11.37 -25.10 -10.66
CA TRP A 186 -11.34 -24.03 -11.67
C TRP A 186 -11.71 -24.53 -13.09
N LEU A 187 -11.66 -25.85 -13.34
CA LEU A 187 -12.01 -26.46 -14.63
C LEU A 187 -13.49 -26.79 -14.78
N THR A 188 -14.26 -26.77 -13.69
CA THR A 188 -15.71 -26.99 -13.72
C THR A 188 -16.37 -25.99 -14.69
N SER A 189 -17.45 -26.32 -15.40
CA SER A 189 -18.15 -25.34 -16.23
C SER A 189 -19.02 -24.41 -15.38
N ASP A 190 -19.07 -23.12 -15.70
CA ASP A 190 -19.99 -22.17 -15.06
C ASP A 190 -20.39 -21.11 -16.10
N SER A 191 -21.69 -20.98 -16.34
CA SER A 191 -22.26 -20.03 -17.30
C SER A 191 -22.28 -18.58 -16.79
N SER A 192 -21.99 -18.36 -15.51
CA SER A 192 -21.99 -17.04 -14.87
C SER A 192 -20.66 -16.30 -14.97
N ILE A 193 -19.60 -16.95 -15.47
CA ILE A 193 -18.29 -16.36 -15.68
C ILE A 193 -17.97 -16.22 -17.18
N ASP A 194 -17.28 -15.15 -17.54
CA ASP A 194 -16.86 -14.84 -18.91
C ASP A 194 -15.38 -15.19 -19.20
N CYS A 195 -14.70 -15.84 -18.24
CA CYS A 195 -13.30 -16.26 -18.37
C CYS A 195 -13.16 -17.73 -18.83
N THR A 196 -12.13 -18.00 -19.63
CA THR A 196 -11.77 -19.38 -20.03
C THR A 196 -10.97 -20.10 -18.93
N PRO A 197 -10.95 -21.45 -18.93
CA PRO A 197 -10.13 -22.22 -18.00
C PRO A 197 -8.63 -21.85 -18.06
N GLU A 198 -8.11 -21.50 -19.24
CA GLU A 198 -6.72 -21.06 -19.41
C GLU A 198 -6.45 -19.72 -18.73
N GLN A 199 -7.38 -18.76 -18.85
CA GLN A 199 -7.29 -17.47 -18.18
C GLN A 199 -7.35 -17.63 -16.65
N LEU A 200 -8.21 -18.51 -16.15
CA LEU A 200 -8.26 -18.83 -14.73
C LEU A 200 -6.98 -19.50 -14.25
N ASN A 201 -6.47 -20.49 -14.99
CA ASN A 201 -5.22 -21.18 -14.62
C ASN A 201 -4.03 -20.19 -14.57
N GLN A 202 -3.95 -19.25 -15.51
CA GLN A 202 -2.94 -18.19 -15.48
C GLN A 202 -3.08 -17.29 -14.25
N THR A 203 -4.30 -16.96 -13.85
CA THR A 203 -4.59 -16.06 -12.71
C THR A 203 -4.32 -16.75 -11.38
N LEU A 204 -4.61 -18.04 -11.30
CA LEU A 204 -4.40 -18.88 -10.12
C LEU A 204 -2.93 -19.27 -9.93
N HIS A 205 -2.09 -19.17 -10.96
CA HIS A 205 -0.69 -19.57 -10.83
C HIS A 205 0.02 -18.85 -9.66
N GLY A 206 0.54 -19.63 -8.71
CA GLY A 206 1.26 -19.13 -7.53
C GLY A 206 0.41 -18.75 -6.31
N TYR A 207 -0.93 -18.89 -6.34
CA TYR A 207 -1.73 -18.66 -5.13
C TYR A 207 -1.38 -19.67 -4.03
N LEU A 208 -1.45 -19.22 -2.78
CA LEU A 208 -1.25 -20.04 -1.59
C LEU A 208 -2.61 -20.41 -0.99
N ALA A 209 -2.75 -21.64 -0.52
CA ALA A 209 -3.97 -22.12 0.12
C ALA A 209 -3.66 -22.70 1.49
N THR A 210 -4.56 -22.48 2.45
CA THR A 210 -4.54 -23.16 3.74
C THR A 210 -5.63 -24.23 3.76
N ASP A 211 -5.23 -25.49 3.98
CA ASP A 211 -6.14 -26.64 4.02
C ASP A 211 -5.91 -27.50 5.27
N VAL A 212 -6.81 -28.44 5.50
CA VAL A 212 -6.67 -29.47 6.54
C VAL A 212 -5.46 -30.35 6.26
N LEU A 213 -4.75 -30.74 7.33
CA LEU A 213 -3.71 -31.76 7.23
C LEU A 213 -4.37 -33.15 7.18
N THR A 214 -4.40 -33.79 6.02
CA THR A 214 -5.04 -35.11 5.83
C THR A 214 -4.43 -36.19 6.70
N LEU A 215 -3.10 -36.23 6.81
CA LEU A 215 -2.32 -37.17 7.61
C LEU A 215 -1.07 -36.48 8.14
N SER A 216 -0.62 -36.90 9.32
CA SER A 216 0.63 -36.41 9.89
C SER A 216 1.82 -36.84 9.02
N THR A 217 2.80 -35.96 8.92
CA THR A 217 4.13 -36.25 8.33
C THR A 217 5.07 -36.98 9.30
N SER A 218 4.68 -37.07 10.57
CA SER A 218 5.41 -37.87 11.57
C SER A 218 5.20 -39.36 11.29
N GLU A 219 6.29 -40.13 11.29
CA GLU A 219 6.24 -41.61 11.21
C GLU A 219 6.29 -42.25 12.61
N GLU A 220 5.89 -41.50 13.64
CA GLU A 220 5.71 -42.04 14.99
C GLU A 220 4.55 -43.04 15.03
N ILE A 221 4.72 -44.10 15.83
CA ILE A 221 3.69 -45.09 16.05
C ILE A 221 2.55 -44.43 16.84
N THR A 222 1.37 -44.38 16.23
CA THR A 222 0.15 -43.82 16.83
C THR A 222 -0.44 -44.74 17.88
N GLU A 223 -1.46 -44.26 18.61
CA GLU A 223 -2.20 -45.05 19.59
C GLU A 223 -2.76 -46.38 19.03
N SER A 224 -3.05 -46.41 17.73
CA SER A 224 -3.54 -47.60 17.03
C SER A 224 -2.47 -48.68 16.78
N GLY A 225 -1.22 -48.41 17.17
CA GLY A 225 -0.06 -49.26 16.90
C GLY A 225 0.38 -49.25 15.44
N LYS A 226 0.04 -48.19 14.68
CA LYS A 226 0.39 -48.01 13.25
C LYS A 226 0.98 -46.63 13.01
N THR A 227 1.85 -46.51 12.02
CA THR A 227 2.26 -45.20 11.51
C THR A 227 1.19 -44.62 10.56
N PRO A 228 1.20 -43.30 10.29
CA PRO A 228 0.30 -42.70 9.29
C PRO A 228 0.47 -43.29 7.88
N SER A 229 1.69 -43.66 7.48
CA SER A 229 1.97 -44.28 6.18
C SER A 229 1.42 -45.71 6.09
N GLU A 230 1.55 -46.51 7.16
CA GLU A 230 0.94 -47.85 7.25
C GLU A 230 -0.59 -47.77 7.21
N TYR A 231 -1.18 -46.81 7.93
CA TYR A 231 -2.61 -46.55 7.87
C TYR A 231 -3.07 -46.16 6.46
N LEU A 232 -2.32 -45.28 5.78
CA LEU A 232 -2.64 -44.88 4.41
C LEU A 232 -2.65 -46.08 3.47
N ALA A 233 -1.67 -46.98 3.56
CA ALA A 233 -1.63 -48.20 2.76
C ALA A 233 -2.86 -49.10 2.99
N LEU A 234 -3.31 -49.22 4.25
CA LEU A 234 -4.54 -49.98 4.58
C LEU A 234 -5.81 -49.31 4.03
N TYR A 235 -5.89 -47.98 4.13
CA TYR A 235 -7.02 -47.22 3.58
C TYR A 235 -7.08 -47.35 2.06
N GLU A 236 -5.95 -47.18 1.37
CA GLU A 236 -5.85 -47.34 -0.09
C GLU A 236 -6.25 -48.74 -0.55
N ALA A 237 -5.89 -49.78 0.21
CA ALA A 237 -6.31 -51.16 -0.08
C ALA A 237 -7.82 -51.40 0.14
N ALA A 238 -8.48 -50.61 1.00
CA ALA A 238 -9.87 -50.81 1.39
C ALA A 238 -10.87 -49.87 0.69
N ARG A 239 -10.44 -48.69 0.23
CA ARG A 239 -11.33 -47.60 -0.21
C ARG A 239 -12.05 -47.84 -1.55
N GLY A 240 -11.60 -48.82 -2.34
CA GLY A 240 -12.07 -48.97 -3.72
C GLY A 240 -11.69 -47.76 -4.58
N ASN A 241 -12.68 -47.14 -5.24
CA ASN A 241 -12.47 -46.01 -6.16
C ASN A 241 -12.70 -44.63 -5.52
N GLU A 242 -13.19 -44.57 -4.28
CA GLU A 242 -13.58 -43.30 -3.65
C GLU A 242 -12.47 -42.80 -2.71
N PHE A 243 -12.03 -41.56 -2.90
CA PHE A 243 -11.09 -40.89 -2.01
C PHE A 243 -11.80 -39.78 -1.23
N SER A 244 -11.55 -39.71 0.07
CA SER A 244 -12.00 -38.60 0.90
C SER A 244 -10.87 -38.08 1.78
N LYS A 245 -10.52 -36.81 1.66
CA LYS A 245 -9.50 -36.17 2.52
C LYS A 245 -9.82 -36.17 4.02
N TYR A 246 -11.05 -36.53 4.39
CA TYR A 246 -11.47 -36.62 5.80
C TYR A 246 -11.32 -38.02 6.41
N HIS A 247 -10.77 -39.00 5.68
CA HIS A 247 -10.66 -40.39 6.14
C HIS A 247 -9.89 -40.52 7.47
N GLY A 248 -8.79 -39.78 7.64
CA GLY A 248 -8.00 -39.78 8.86
C GLY A 248 -8.72 -39.15 10.05
N TYR A 249 -9.51 -38.09 9.80
CA TYR A 249 -10.30 -37.41 10.84
C TYR A 249 -11.46 -38.27 11.35
N ALA A 250 -12.08 -39.06 10.47
CA ALA A 250 -13.07 -40.05 10.86
C ALA A 250 -12.43 -41.19 11.67
N TYR A 251 -11.25 -41.67 11.25
CA TYR A 251 -10.51 -42.71 11.96
C TYR A 251 -10.14 -42.28 13.39
N ASP A 252 -9.53 -41.10 13.54
CA ASP A 252 -9.19 -40.55 14.85
C ASP A 252 -10.45 -40.22 15.67
N GLY A 253 -11.56 -39.85 15.02
CA GLY A 253 -12.86 -39.64 15.66
C GLY A 253 -13.41 -40.88 16.35
N VAL A 254 -13.31 -42.05 15.71
CA VAL A 254 -13.70 -43.32 16.34
C VAL A 254 -12.82 -43.61 17.57
N TRP A 255 -11.52 -43.34 17.51
CA TRP A 255 -10.62 -43.47 18.65
C TRP A 255 -10.94 -42.51 19.79
N VAL A 256 -11.36 -41.26 19.49
CA VAL A 256 -11.86 -40.32 20.50
C VAL A 256 -13.07 -40.90 21.22
N VAL A 257 -14.06 -41.40 20.47
CA VAL A 257 -15.27 -42.01 21.05
C VAL A 257 -14.89 -43.21 21.92
N ALA A 258 -14.02 -44.10 21.43
CA ALA A 258 -13.58 -45.27 22.18
C ALA A 258 -12.87 -44.90 23.50
N LYS A 259 -11.95 -43.93 23.47
CA LYS A 259 -11.25 -43.46 24.68
C LYS A 259 -12.17 -42.72 25.65
N ALA A 260 -13.16 -41.99 25.14
CA ALA A 260 -14.13 -41.33 25.98
C ALA A 260 -14.99 -42.37 26.72
N LEU A 261 -15.45 -43.42 26.02
CA LEU A 261 -16.22 -44.51 26.61
C LEU A 261 -15.40 -45.30 27.63
N ASP A 262 -14.15 -45.63 27.32
CA ASP A 262 -13.23 -46.34 28.23
C ASP A 262 -13.10 -45.63 29.57
N ARG A 263 -12.87 -44.30 29.55
CA ARG A 263 -12.78 -43.47 30.76
C ARG A 263 -14.09 -43.36 31.52
N LEU A 264 -15.23 -43.37 30.82
CA LEU A 264 -16.55 -43.33 31.47
C LEU A 264 -16.88 -44.67 32.14
N LEU A 265 -16.43 -45.78 31.56
CA LEU A 265 -16.66 -47.14 32.09
C LEU A 265 -15.73 -47.50 33.25
N ASP A 266 -14.53 -46.90 33.32
CA ASP A 266 -13.59 -47.08 34.43
C ASP A 266 -14.13 -46.53 35.77
N ASP A 267 -15.06 -45.57 35.73
CA ASP A 267 -15.73 -45.06 36.92
C ASP A 267 -16.97 -45.92 37.24
N VAL A 268 -16.82 -46.82 38.22
CA VAL A 268 -17.84 -47.79 38.68
C VAL A 268 -19.14 -47.12 39.14
N THR A 269 -19.15 -45.80 39.35
CA THR A 269 -20.33 -45.04 39.78
C THR A 269 -21.21 -44.53 38.63
N VAL A 270 -20.78 -44.67 37.38
CA VAL A 270 -21.45 -44.12 36.19
C VAL A 270 -22.54 -45.09 35.69
N SER A 271 -23.79 -44.61 35.67
CA SER A 271 -24.91 -45.35 35.10
C SER A 271 -24.99 -45.17 33.58
N PRO A 272 -25.65 -46.07 32.82
CA PRO A 272 -25.91 -45.91 31.39
C PRO A 272 -26.60 -44.60 30.99
N GLU A 273 -27.27 -43.93 31.93
CA GLU A 273 -27.95 -42.64 31.73
C GLU A 273 -26.96 -41.46 31.81
N ASP A 274 -25.83 -41.61 32.52
CA ASP A 274 -24.77 -40.60 32.67
C ASP A 274 -23.84 -40.49 31.44
N PHE A 275 -24.05 -41.35 30.44
CA PHE A 275 -23.43 -41.24 29.11
C PHE A 275 -24.04 -40.09 28.28
N ARG A 276 -24.96 -39.34 28.87
CA ARG A 276 -25.51 -38.08 28.39
C ARG A 276 -25.24 -37.00 29.45
N GLY A 277 -24.87 -35.80 29.03
CA GLY A 277 -24.64 -34.68 29.95
C GLY A 277 -23.17 -34.36 30.28
N PRO A 278 -22.91 -33.47 31.26
CA PRO A 278 -21.69 -32.68 31.35
C PRO A 278 -20.42 -33.50 31.62
N LEU A 279 -20.55 -34.71 32.18
CA LEU A 279 -19.41 -35.61 32.40
C LEU A 279 -18.73 -35.99 31.08
N VAL A 280 -19.51 -36.27 30.04
CA VAL A 280 -19.00 -36.58 28.69
C VAL A 280 -18.19 -35.42 28.15
N GLY A 281 -18.68 -34.19 28.30
CA GLY A 281 -17.96 -32.99 27.91
C GLY A 281 -16.63 -32.83 28.64
N LYS A 282 -16.57 -33.17 29.93
CA LYS A 282 -15.32 -33.17 30.71
C LYS A 282 -14.33 -34.20 30.17
N VAL A 283 -14.78 -35.45 29.95
CA VAL A 283 -13.94 -36.54 29.43
C VAL A 283 -13.40 -36.21 28.05
N LEU A 284 -14.22 -35.66 27.15
CA LEU A 284 -13.81 -35.22 25.82
C LEU A 284 -12.74 -34.12 25.90
N ASN A 285 -12.92 -33.13 26.77
CA ASN A 285 -11.95 -32.05 26.95
C ASN A 285 -10.60 -32.54 27.51
N GLU A 286 -10.61 -33.58 28.34
CA GLU A 286 -9.40 -34.23 28.88
C GLU A 286 -8.79 -35.27 27.92
N THR A 287 -9.42 -35.55 26.78
CA THR A 287 -8.92 -36.53 25.81
C THR A 287 -7.76 -35.95 25.02
N ALA A 288 -6.60 -36.60 25.14
CA ALA A 288 -5.41 -36.27 24.40
C ALA A 288 -4.62 -37.54 24.03
N PHE A 289 -4.32 -37.73 22.75
CA PHE A 289 -3.51 -38.85 22.24
C PHE A 289 -2.90 -38.53 20.87
N LEU A 290 -1.99 -39.40 20.40
CA LEU A 290 -1.40 -39.30 19.07
C LEU A 290 -2.19 -40.16 18.07
N GLY A 291 -2.89 -39.52 17.13
CA GLY A 291 -3.64 -40.16 16.06
C GLY A 291 -2.92 -40.08 14.72
N VAL A 292 -3.55 -40.60 13.65
CA VAL A 292 -2.96 -40.62 12.30
C VAL A 292 -2.90 -39.24 11.66
N THR A 293 -3.75 -38.31 12.12
CA THR A 293 -3.73 -36.89 11.72
C THR A 293 -2.92 -36.01 12.67
N GLY A 294 -2.10 -36.63 13.53
CA GLY A 294 -1.27 -35.97 14.54
C GLY A 294 -1.95 -35.95 15.91
N ARG A 295 -1.49 -35.07 16.79
CA ARG A 295 -2.03 -34.99 18.16
C ARG A 295 -3.51 -34.57 18.13
N VAL A 296 -4.34 -35.34 18.82
CA VAL A 296 -5.77 -35.06 18.98
C VAL A 296 -5.94 -34.46 20.36
N GLN A 297 -6.41 -33.21 20.42
CA GLN A 297 -6.71 -32.49 21.65
C GLN A 297 -7.76 -31.42 21.33
N PHE A 298 -8.70 -31.21 22.26
CA PHE A 298 -9.78 -30.24 22.10
C PHE A 298 -9.53 -28.98 22.93
N GLN A 299 -9.96 -27.84 22.39
CA GLN A 299 -10.04 -26.56 23.07
C GLN A 299 -11.38 -25.92 22.70
N ASN A 300 -12.27 -25.76 23.68
CA ASN A 300 -13.61 -25.22 23.47
C ASN A 300 -14.39 -25.98 22.37
N GLY A 301 -14.34 -27.31 22.35
CA GLY A 301 -15.05 -28.15 21.37
C GLY A 301 -14.32 -28.34 20.03
N ASP A 302 -13.46 -27.39 19.64
CA ASP A 302 -12.66 -27.50 18.42
C ASP A 302 -11.36 -28.27 18.65
N ARG A 303 -10.90 -29.00 17.63
CA ARG A 303 -9.58 -29.62 17.70
C ARG A 303 -8.49 -28.61 17.40
N VAL A 304 -7.46 -28.58 18.25
CA VAL A 304 -6.22 -27.84 17.97
C VAL A 304 -5.34 -28.68 17.03
N GLY A 305 -5.52 -28.47 15.72
CA GLY A 305 -4.85 -29.24 14.67
C GLY A 305 -3.70 -28.51 13.98
N SER A 306 -3.03 -29.21 13.06
CA SER A 306 -2.05 -28.61 12.14
C SER A 306 -2.70 -28.25 10.81
N THR A 307 -2.17 -27.26 10.12
CA THR A 307 -2.65 -26.77 8.82
C THR A 307 -1.62 -27.08 7.74
N THR A 308 -2.08 -27.56 6.58
CA THR A 308 -1.23 -27.71 5.40
C THR A 308 -1.23 -26.42 4.60
N ILE A 309 -0.06 -26.03 4.10
CA ILE A 309 0.08 -24.96 3.12
C ILE A 309 0.27 -25.58 1.74
N LEU A 310 -0.59 -25.18 0.81
CA LEU A 310 -0.55 -25.60 -0.59
C LEU A 310 -0.19 -24.41 -1.48
N GLN A 311 0.42 -24.68 -2.62
CA GLN A 311 0.63 -23.71 -3.69
C GLN A 311 0.16 -24.27 -5.03
N MET A 312 -0.47 -23.42 -5.85
CA MET A 312 -0.79 -23.74 -7.23
C MET A 312 0.46 -23.61 -8.12
N GLN A 313 1.06 -24.73 -8.52
CA GLN A 313 2.24 -24.79 -9.37
C GLN A 313 1.93 -25.55 -10.66
N TYR A 314 2.14 -24.92 -11.82
CA TYR A 314 1.99 -25.54 -13.14
C TYR A 314 0.66 -26.28 -13.38
N GLY A 315 -0.45 -25.79 -12.83
CA GLY A 315 -1.77 -26.41 -13.00
C GLY A 315 -2.12 -27.47 -11.95
N SER A 316 -1.31 -27.67 -10.92
CA SER A 316 -1.56 -28.62 -9.83
C SER A 316 -1.35 -27.98 -8.46
N MET A 317 -2.13 -28.43 -7.48
CA MET A 317 -1.97 -28.03 -6.08
C MET A 317 -0.93 -28.92 -5.42
N VAL A 318 0.20 -28.34 -5.05
CA VAL A 318 1.29 -29.05 -4.36
C VAL A 318 1.43 -28.57 -2.92
N LYS A 319 1.83 -29.47 -2.03
CA LYS A 319 2.13 -29.13 -0.65
C LYS A 319 3.48 -28.47 -0.55
N VAL A 320 3.53 -27.30 0.09
CA VAL A 320 4.75 -26.49 0.25
C VAL A 320 5.16 -26.26 1.71
N GLY A 321 4.32 -26.67 2.66
CA GLY A 321 4.64 -26.56 4.07
C GLY A 321 3.53 -27.00 5.00
N GLU A 322 3.84 -26.96 6.28
CA GLU A 322 2.93 -27.27 7.37
C GLU A 322 3.05 -26.24 8.49
N TYR A 323 1.93 -25.96 9.15
CA TYR A 323 1.88 -25.13 10.35
C TYR A 323 1.32 -25.94 11.51
N HIS A 324 2.03 -25.94 12.64
CA HIS A 324 1.59 -26.64 13.85
C HIS A 324 1.06 -25.62 14.87
N ALA A 325 -0.25 -25.67 15.14
CA ALA A 325 -0.91 -24.70 16.01
C ALA A 325 -0.50 -24.80 17.49
N LEU A 326 -0.18 -26.01 17.97
CA LEU A 326 0.23 -26.23 19.37
C LEU A 326 1.57 -25.56 19.70
N THR A 327 2.49 -25.49 18.73
CA THR A 327 3.85 -24.94 18.91
C THR A 327 4.03 -23.56 18.28
N ASP A 328 3.03 -23.05 17.54
CA ASP A 328 3.10 -21.84 16.70
C ASP A 328 4.30 -21.88 15.71
N THR A 329 4.58 -23.05 15.12
CA THR A 329 5.72 -23.22 14.20
C THR A 329 5.25 -23.46 12.77
N LEU A 330 5.71 -22.61 11.85
CA LEU A 330 5.58 -22.80 10.41
C LEU A 330 6.83 -23.49 9.86
N ASN A 331 6.64 -24.63 9.19
CA ASN A 331 7.70 -25.38 8.54
C ASN A 331 7.47 -25.45 7.03
N LEU A 332 8.23 -24.64 6.28
CA LEU A 332 8.18 -24.59 4.81
C LEU A 332 9.18 -25.55 4.14
N SER A 333 9.92 -26.37 4.91
CA SER A 333 10.79 -27.40 4.33
C SER A 333 10.06 -28.74 4.13
N VAL A 334 8.80 -28.83 4.54
CA VAL A 334 8.00 -30.05 4.47
C VAL A 334 7.09 -29.98 3.25
N GLY A 335 7.61 -30.44 2.11
CA GLY A 335 6.94 -30.40 0.82
C GLY A 335 7.85 -29.89 -0.29
N GLU A 336 7.23 -29.48 -1.39
CA GLU A 336 7.90 -28.84 -2.51
C GLU A 336 8.28 -27.39 -2.18
N PRO A 337 9.38 -26.86 -2.74
CA PRO A 337 9.74 -25.46 -2.53
C PRO A 337 8.68 -24.52 -3.12
N ILE A 338 8.49 -23.38 -2.48
CA ILE A 338 7.63 -22.31 -3.00
C ILE A 338 8.27 -21.72 -4.25
N VAL A 339 7.50 -21.64 -5.34
CA VAL A 339 7.93 -21.07 -6.62
C VAL A 339 7.25 -19.72 -6.82
N TRP A 340 8.06 -18.68 -7.03
CA TRP A 340 7.57 -17.34 -7.39
C TRP A 340 7.73 -17.11 -8.90
N ILE A 341 6.79 -16.36 -9.50
CA ILE A 341 6.74 -16.14 -10.96
C ILE A 341 8.04 -15.49 -11.48
N ASP A 342 8.60 -14.52 -10.75
CA ASP A 342 9.86 -13.83 -11.08
C ASP A 342 11.02 -14.23 -10.16
N GLY A 343 10.91 -15.39 -9.49
CA GLY A 343 11.90 -15.90 -8.53
C GLY A 343 11.99 -15.14 -7.20
N ASN A 344 11.38 -13.94 -7.11
CA ASN A 344 11.31 -13.14 -5.89
C ASN A 344 9.88 -13.10 -5.34
N GLN A 345 9.75 -13.05 -4.02
CA GLN A 345 8.47 -12.82 -3.36
C GLN A 345 7.92 -11.42 -3.68
N PRO A 346 6.59 -11.24 -3.82
CA PRO A 346 5.98 -9.94 -4.03
C PRO A 346 6.22 -9.00 -2.84
N ALA A 347 6.42 -7.72 -3.12
CA ALA A 347 6.43 -6.66 -2.10
C ALA A 347 4.99 -6.36 -1.64
N ASP A 348 4.81 -6.02 -0.36
CA ASP A 348 3.49 -5.69 0.21
C ASP A 348 2.97 -4.30 -0.16
N ARG A 349 3.86 -3.40 -0.63
CA ARG A 349 3.54 -2.05 -1.09
C ARG A 349 4.47 -1.57 -2.21
N SER A 350 4.08 -0.52 -2.92
CA SER A 350 4.98 0.18 -3.85
C SER A 350 6.15 0.81 -3.10
N ILE A 351 7.36 0.65 -3.65
CA ILE A 351 8.55 1.33 -3.13
C ILE A 351 8.48 2.79 -3.58
N LYS A 352 8.38 3.73 -2.65
CA LYS A 352 8.34 5.17 -2.96
C LYS A 352 9.75 5.74 -3.01
N ILE A 353 10.17 6.23 -4.18
CA ILE A 353 11.49 6.82 -4.40
C ILE A 353 11.31 8.32 -4.64
N GLU A 354 11.86 9.16 -3.76
CA GLU A 354 11.83 10.62 -3.97
C GLU A 354 13.01 11.08 -4.84
N GLU A 355 12.74 11.58 -6.04
CA GLU A 355 13.77 12.04 -6.99
C GLU A 355 13.75 13.56 -7.17
N LEU A 356 14.92 14.21 -7.07
CA LEU A 356 15.05 15.65 -7.29
C LEU A 356 15.13 15.95 -8.80
N ARG A 357 14.07 16.55 -9.35
CA ARG A 357 14.05 17.03 -10.75
C ARG A 357 14.82 18.34 -10.87
N ARG A 358 15.68 18.43 -11.88
CA ARG A 358 16.56 19.58 -12.14
C ARG A 358 16.42 20.07 -13.57
N VAL A 359 16.89 21.28 -13.83
CA VAL A 359 17.05 21.78 -15.20
C VAL A 359 18.11 20.93 -15.91
N SER A 360 17.87 20.59 -17.18
CA SER A 360 18.83 19.78 -17.92
C SER A 360 20.17 20.52 -18.05
N PHE A 361 21.25 19.80 -17.80
CA PHE A 361 22.61 20.35 -17.86
C PHE A 361 22.93 21.07 -19.18
N PRO A 362 22.55 20.55 -20.37
CA PRO A 362 22.81 21.24 -21.63
C PRO A 362 22.10 22.59 -21.76
N VAL A 363 20.86 22.69 -21.26
CA VAL A 363 20.07 23.93 -21.30
C VAL A 363 20.70 24.97 -20.38
N TYR A 364 21.10 24.57 -19.17
CA TYR A 364 21.79 25.46 -18.24
C TYR A 364 23.10 25.99 -18.83
N VAL A 365 23.93 25.10 -19.38
CA VAL A 365 25.19 25.50 -20.05
C VAL A 365 24.92 26.48 -21.20
N GLY A 366 23.88 26.25 -22.01
CA GLY A 366 23.49 27.17 -23.08
C GLY A 366 23.20 28.59 -22.57
N PHE A 367 22.41 28.73 -21.50
CA PHE A 367 22.12 30.03 -20.88
C PHE A 367 23.37 30.69 -20.28
N VAL A 368 24.25 29.92 -19.64
CA VAL A 368 25.50 30.44 -19.07
C VAL A 368 26.44 30.96 -20.15
N VAL A 369 26.59 30.24 -21.27
CA VAL A 369 27.42 30.68 -22.40
C VAL A 369 26.88 31.98 -23.00
N MET A 370 25.57 32.09 -23.22
CA MET A 370 24.97 33.34 -23.72
C MET A 370 25.15 34.50 -22.74
N ALA A 371 24.97 34.28 -21.43
CA ALA A 371 25.20 35.29 -20.42
C ALA A 371 26.68 35.72 -20.36
N ALA A 372 27.61 34.77 -20.45
CA ALA A 372 29.05 35.04 -20.46
C ALA A 372 29.48 35.87 -21.69
N LEU A 373 28.96 35.54 -22.88
CA LEU A 373 29.17 36.35 -24.09
C LEU A 373 28.59 37.77 -23.96
N GLY A 374 27.42 37.90 -23.31
CA GLY A 374 26.84 39.20 -22.98
C GLY A 374 27.72 40.03 -22.04
N ILE A 375 28.29 39.40 -21.01
CA ILE A 375 29.20 40.05 -20.05
C ILE A 375 30.50 40.49 -20.72
N THR A 376 31.12 39.64 -21.54
CA THR A 376 32.37 39.98 -22.24
C THR A 376 32.16 41.14 -23.21
N MET A 377 31.06 41.12 -23.97
CA MET A 377 30.69 42.21 -24.86
C MET A 377 30.40 43.50 -24.08
N ALA A 378 29.66 43.43 -22.97
CA ALA A 378 29.39 44.59 -22.12
C ALA A 378 30.67 45.18 -21.52
N ALA A 379 31.60 44.34 -21.05
CA ALA A 379 32.89 44.78 -20.53
C ALA A 379 33.75 45.48 -21.59
N PHE A 380 33.73 44.98 -22.83
CA PHE A 380 34.38 45.62 -23.97
C PHE A 380 33.80 47.02 -24.25
N PHE A 381 32.46 47.15 -24.31
CA PHE A 381 31.81 48.45 -24.50
C PHE A 381 32.07 49.41 -23.35
N LEU A 382 32.15 48.92 -22.11
CA LEU A 382 32.53 49.73 -20.95
C LEU A 382 33.96 50.28 -21.11
N ALA A 383 34.91 49.43 -21.51
CA ALA A 383 36.29 49.83 -21.75
C ALA A 383 36.41 50.87 -22.86
N LEU A 384 35.70 50.69 -23.99
CA LEU A 384 35.64 51.67 -25.07
C LEU A 384 35.05 53.01 -24.62
N ASN A 385 33.96 52.99 -23.85
CA ASN A 385 33.32 54.20 -23.34
C ASN A 385 34.26 55.02 -22.45
N ILE A 386 34.99 54.33 -21.55
CA ILE A 386 35.97 54.94 -20.67
C ILE A 386 37.16 55.48 -21.45
N ARG A 387 37.70 54.71 -22.40
CA ARG A 387 38.89 55.08 -23.21
C ARG A 387 38.63 56.31 -24.08
N PHE A 388 37.49 56.35 -24.77
CA PHE A 388 37.13 57.41 -25.71
C PHE A 388 36.20 58.48 -25.11
N ARG A 389 36.11 58.59 -23.77
CA ARG A 389 35.21 59.53 -23.07
C ARG A 389 35.34 61.01 -23.47
N ARG A 390 36.50 61.40 -24.03
CA ARG A 390 36.79 62.78 -24.48
C ARG A 390 36.36 63.06 -25.92
N HIS A 391 36.04 62.03 -26.71
CA HIS A 391 35.60 62.17 -28.10
C HIS A 391 34.23 62.87 -28.19
N ARG A 392 34.04 63.75 -29.19
CA ARG A 392 32.88 64.65 -29.29
C ARG A 392 31.53 63.92 -29.19
N TYR A 393 31.35 62.83 -29.94
CA TYR A 393 30.10 62.05 -29.95
C TYR A 393 29.81 61.36 -28.62
N ILE A 394 30.80 60.69 -28.01
CA ILE A 394 30.63 59.99 -26.73
C ILE A 394 30.38 60.98 -25.59
N LYS A 395 31.05 62.14 -25.63
CA LYS A 395 30.84 63.23 -24.68
C LYS A 395 29.42 63.79 -24.75
N MET A 396 28.82 63.90 -25.93
CA MET A 396 27.42 64.33 -26.09
C MET A 396 26.41 63.30 -25.55
N SER A 397 26.73 62.01 -25.61
CA SER A 397 25.86 60.91 -25.14
C SER A 397 25.87 60.70 -23.61
N SER A 398 26.48 61.59 -22.81
CA SER A 398 26.58 61.47 -21.35
C SER A 398 27.30 60.18 -20.89
N PRO A 399 28.64 60.11 -20.96
CA PRO A 399 29.42 58.88 -20.79
C PRO A 399 29.25 58.22 -19.42
N ASN A 400 29.15 59.00 -18.34
CA ASN A 400 28.97 58.44 -16.98
C ASN A 400 27.65 57.67 -16.82
N MET A 401 26.57 58.13 -17.48
CA MET A 401 25.28 57.44 -17.46
C MET A 401 25.31 56.18 -18.32
N ASN A 402 26.04 56.18 -19.45
CA ASN A 402 26.26 54.98 -20.25
C ASN A 402 27.02 53.89 -19.47
N ASN A 403 28.05 54.28 -18.71
CA ASN A 403 28.78 53.34 -17.86
C ASN A 403 27.86 52.67 -16.84
N LEU A 404 26.94 53.43 -16.24
CA LEU A 404 25.99 52.90 -15.26
C LEU A 404 24.96 51.93 -15.88
N ILE A 405 24.52 52.20 -17.12
CA ILE A 405 23.67 51.28 -17.89
C ILE A 405 24.40 49.96 -18.11
N ILE A 406 25.66 50.01 -18.57
CA ILE A 406 26.46 48.82 -18.88
C ILE A 406 26.73 48.00 -17.61
N VAL A 407 27.04 48.65 -16.48
CA VAL A 407 27.20 47.96 -15.19
C VAL A 407 25.90 47.29 -14.74
N GLY A 408 24.76 47.96 -14.89
CA GLY A 408 23.44 47.36 -14.62
C GLY A 408 23.16 46.14 -15.50
N SER A 409 23.50 46.20 -16.79
CA SER A 409 23.38 45.07 -17.72
C SER A 409 24.27 43.88 -17.34
N ILE A 410 25.51 44.13 -16.90
CA ILE A 410 26.42 43.06 -16.40
C ILE A 410 25.80 42.35 -15.19
N LEU A 411 25.23 43.09 -14.24
CA LEU A 411 24.55 42.52 -13.08
C LEU A 411 23.32 41.68 -13.50
N CYS A 412 22.52 42.15 -14.47
CA CYS A 412 21.42 41.35 -15.00
C CYS A 412 21.90 40.04 -15.63
N TYR A 413 22.99 40.05 -16.40
CA TYR A 413 23.55 38.80 -16.94
C TYR A 413 24.08 37.87 -15.84
N LEU A 414 24.71 38.41 -14.80
CA LEU A 414 25.15 37.62 -13.65
C LEU A 414 23.97 36.94 -12.94
N SER A 415 22.81 37.60 -12.86
CA SER A 415 21.62 37.01 -12.25
C SER A 415 21.14 35.75 -12.98
N VAL A 416 21.29 35.66 -14.31
CA VAL A 416 20.93 34.47 -15.10
C VAL A 416 21.79 33.27 -14.70
N ILE A 417 23.08 33.50 -14.43
CA ILE A 417 23.99 32.45 -13.94
C ILE A 417 23.54 32.00 -12.54
N LEU A 418 23.24 32.93 -11.63
CA LEU A 418 22.76 32.62 -10.28
C LEU A 418 21.39 31.93 -10.27
N LEU A 419 20.55 32.17 -11.27
CA LEU A 419 19.22 31.56 -11.41
C LEU A 419 19.27 30.06 -11.70
N GLY A 420 20.26 29.61 -12.47
CA GLY A 420 20.45 28.20 -12.79
C GLY A 420 21.55 27.49 -11.99
N ALA A 421 22.40 28.24 -11.28
CA ALA A 421 23.43 27.66 -10.42
C ALA A 421 22.81 26.99 -9.19
N GLU A 422 23.12 25.71 -9.00
CA GLU A 422 22.63 24.94 -7.86
C GLU A 422 23.60 25.03 -6.68
N PRO A 423 23.22 25.66 -5.55
CA PRO A 423 23.96 25.48 -4.30
C PRO A 423 23.78 24.05 -3.79
N GLY A 424 24.84 23.45 -3.26
CA GLY A 424 24.82 22.07 -2.78
C GLY A 424 23.60 21.75 -1.90
N HIS A 425 22.77 20.82 -2.38
CA HIS A 425 21.46 20.43 -1.81
C HIS A 425 21.47 20.14 -0.30
N LYS A 426 22.64 19.77 0.26
CA LYS A 426 22.80 19.37 1.66
C LYS A 426 22.83 20.54 2.64
N ASN A 427 23.13 21.77 2.22
CA ASN A 427 23.25 22.90 3.14
C ASN A 427 22.11 23.92 2.95
N ARG A 428 21.12 23.88 3.85
CA ARG A 428 19.94 24.77 3.84
C ARG A 428 20.33 26.25 3.93
N GLN A 429 21.31 26.60 4.76
CA GLN A 429 21.72 28.00 4.93
C GLN A 429 22.37 28.56 3.66
N LEU A 430 23.22 27.74 3.02
CA LEU A 430 23.81 28.11 1.74
C LEU A 430 22.70 28.37 0.71
N PHE A 431 21.72 27.47 0.59
CA PHE A 431 20.57 27.65 -0.31
C PHE A 431 19.86 29.00 -0.11
N SER A 432 19.57 29.39 1.14
CA SER A 432 18.94 30.68 1.47
C SER A 432 19.80 31.89 1.04
N TYR A 433 21.12 31.85 1.23
CA TYR A 433 22.01 32.92 0.77
C TYR A 433 22.04 33.05 -0.75
N TRP A 434 22.00 31.93 -1.48
CA TRP A 434 21.92 31.93 -2.95
C TRP A 434 20.59 32.49 -3.46
N CYS A 435 19.46 32.14 -2.82
CA CYS A 435 18.15 32.75 -3.10
C CYS A 435 18.20 34.27 -2.92
N THR A 436 18.84 34.73 -1.85
CA THR A 436 19.01 36.15 -1.55
C THR A 436 19.86 36.82 -2.64
N ALA A 437 21.03 36.26 -2.96
CA ALA A 437 21.94 36.81 -3.97
C ALA A 437 21.29 36.93 -5.36
N ARG A 438 20.49 35.93 -5.76
CA ARG A 438 19.71 35.94 -7.01
C ARG A 438 18.77 37.15 -7.07
N SER A 439 17.92 37.32 -6.07
CA SER A 439 16.91 38.38 -6.03
C SER A 439 17.54 39.78 -6.01
N TRP A 440 18.60 39.95 -5.22
CA TRP A 440 19.33 41.20 -5.09
C TRP A 440 20.04 41.61 -6.39
N THR A 441 20.74 40.67 -7.02
CA THR A 441 21.51 40.94 -8.25
C THR A 441 20.59 41.38 -9.39
N LEU A 442 19.44 40.71 -9.55
CA LEU A 442 18.46 41.04 -10.58
C LEU A 442 17.80 42.41 -10.33
N ALA A 443 17.33 42.66 -9.10
CA ALA A 443 16.62 43.89 -8.77
C ALA A 443 17.51 45.13 -8.90
N LEU A 444 18.74 45.08 -8.35
CA LEU A 444 19.70 46.19 -8.43
C LEU A 444 20.23 46.40 -9.84
N GLY A 445 20.51 45.33 -10.59
CA GLY A 445 20.93 45.41 -11.99
C GLY A 445 19.90 46.12 -12.87
N PHE A 446 18.62 45.76 -12.71
CA PHE A 446 17.51 46.41 -13.41
C PHE A 446 17.44 47.91 -13.07
N THR A 447 17.50 48.28 -11.79
CA THR A 447 17.33 49.67 -11.36
C THR A 447 18.51 50.55 -11.76
N LEU A 448 19.74 50.03 -11.76
CA LEU A 448 20.91 50.74 -12.30
C LEU A 448 20.76 51.02 -13.79
N ALA A 449 20.35 50.02 -14.58
CA ALA A 449 20.19 50.16 -16.02
C ALA A 449 19.04 51.11 -16.39
N PHE A 450 17.84 50.86 -15.85
CA PHE A 450 16.66 51.66 -16.14
C PHE A 450 16.72 53.06 -15.52
N GLY A 451 17.23 53.20 -14.30
CA GLY A 451 17.41 54.49 -13.65
C GLY A 451 18.36 55.39 -14.43
N ALA A 452 19.44 54.83 -14.96
CA ALA A 452 20.38 55.60 -15.79
C ALA A 452 19.77 56.02 -17.14
N MET A 453 18.96 55.15 -17.76
CA MET A 453 18.19 55.49 -18.97
C MET A 453 17.18 56.60 -18.68
N PHE A 454 16.45 56.50 -17.57
CA PHE A 454 15.52 57.52 -17.10
C PHE A 454 16.20 58.88 -16.86
N GLY A 455 17.37 58.89 -16.23
CA GLY A 455 18.12 60.13 -16.02
C GLY A 455 18.49 60.83 -17.34
N LYS A 456 18.80 60.05 -18.39
CA LYS A 456 19.09 60.60 -19.73
C LYS A 456 17.87 61.20 -20.41
N THR A 457 16.76 60.48 -20.44
CA THR A 457 15.51 60.95 -21.06
C THR A 457 14.95 62.16 -20.32
N TRP A 458 15.03 62.16 -18.98
CA TRP A 458 14.66 63.31 -18.16
C TRP A 458 15.50 64.55 -18.48
N ARG A 459 16.81 64.39 -18.68
CA ARG A 459 17.69 65.51 -19.07
C ARG A 459 17.24 66.16 -20.37
N VAL A 460 16.89 65.35 -21.37
CA VAL A 460 16.39 65.83 -22.67
C VAL A 460 15.07 66.57 -22.46
N HIS A 461 14.09 65.93 -21.81
CA HIS A 461 12.80 66.56 -21.50
C HIS A 461 12.96 67.92 -20.81
N ALA A 462 13.78 67.99 -19.75
CA ALA A 462 14.00 69.19 -18.95
C ALA A 462 14.71 70.33 -19.70
N ILE A 463 15.47 70.02 -20.76
CA ILE A 463 16.07 71.02 -21.64
C ILE A 463 15.01 71.61 -22.57
N PHE A 464 14.15 70.78 -23.18
CA PHE A 464 13.16 71.22 -24.17
C PHE A 464 11.89 71.85 -23.57
N THR A 465 11.49 71.51 -22.34
CA THR A 465 10.31 72.11 -21.68
C THR A 465 10.58 73.45 -21.00
N ASN A 466 11.81 73.98 -21.05
CA ASN A 466 12.14 75.26 -20.43
C ASN A 466 11.82 76.46 -21.36
N ILE A 467 10.59 76.97 -21.25
CA ILE A 467 10.01 78.05 -22.09
C ILE A 467 10.82 79.37 -22.03
N LYS A 468 11.64 79.62 -21.00
CA LYS A 468 12.39 80.89 -20.84
C LYS A 468 13.79 80.93 -21.49
N LEU A 469 14.21 79.91 -22.24
CA LEU A 469 15.51 79.85 -22.95
C LEU A 469 16.77 80.22 -22.12
N ASN A 470 16.69 80.21 -20.78
CA ASN A 470 17.85 80.37 -19.92
C ASN A 470 18.69 79.09 -19.99
N LYS A 471 19.99 79.22 -20.36
CA LYS A 471 20.93 78.11 -20.54
C LYS A 471 21.19 77.36 -19.22
N LYS A 472 20.28 76.45 -18.85
CA LYS A 472 20.37 75.63 -17.63
C LYS A 472 21.25 74.41 -17.89
N VAL A 473 22.52 74.49 -17.50
CA VAL A 473 23.44 73.34 -17.57
C VAL A 473 23.17 72.38 -16.42
N ILE A 474 22.46 71.29 -16.69
CA ILE A 474 22.28 70.20 -15.72
C ILE A 474 23.56 69.37 -15.70
N LYS A 475 24.24 69.32 -14.55
CA LYS A 475 25.48 68.56 -14.32
C LYS A 475 25.16 67.09 -14.02
N ASP A 476 26.01 66.18 -14.48
CA ASP A 476 25.80 64.73 -14.38
C ASP A 476 25.66 64.21 -12.93
N TYR A 477 26.27 64.88 -11.95
CA TYR A 477 26.14 64.49 -10.53
C TYR A 477 24.69 64.56 -10.02
N LYS A 478 23.87 65.47 -10.55
CA LYS A 478 22.45 65.57 -10.17
C LYS A 478 21.64 64.38 -10.70
N LEU A 479 21.98 63.88 -11.88
CA LEU A 479 21.34 62.70 -12.45
C LEU A 479 21.78 61.44 -11.71
N MET A 480 23.08 61.31 -11.41
CA MET A 480 23.60 60.20 -10.62
C MET A 480 22.98 60.17 -9.21
N LEU A 481 22.68 61.32 -8.61
CA LEU A 481 21.95 61.40 -7.35
C LEU A 481 20.53 60.81 -7.47
N ILE A 482 19.80 61.09 -8.56
CA ILE A 482 18.47 60.51 -8.79
C ILE A 482 18.56 58.98 -8.91
N VAL A 483 19.53 58.46 -9.67
CA VAL A 483 19.73 57.01 -9.80
C VAL A 483 20.11 56.38 -8.46
N LEU A 484 20.98 57.03 -7.69
CA LEU A 484 21.35 56.57 -6.35
C LEU A 484 20.13 56.50 -5.43
N VAL A 485 19.24 57.50 -5.46
CA VAL A 485 17.98 57.47 -4.68
C VAL A 485 17.11 56.27 -5.10
N LEU A 486 16.95 56.01 -6.40
CA LEU A 486 16.17 54.85 -6.86
C LEU A 486 16.79 53.52 -6.42
N VAL A 487 18.11 53.40 -6.43
CA VAL A 487 18.84 52.22 -5.94
C VAL A 487 18.68 52.05 -4.43
N LEU A 488 18.72 53.14 -3.65
CA LEU A 488 18.51 53.10 -2.21
C LEU A 488 17.07 52.69 -1.85
N VAL A 489 16.07 53.13 -2.62
CA VAL A 489 14.68 52.67 -2.46
C VAL A 489 14.61 51.16 -2.69
N ASP A 490 15.16 50.65 -3.78
CA ASP A 490 15.20 49.20 -4.05
C ASP A 490 15.93 48.42 -2.96
N ALA A 491 17.11 48.89 -2.53
CA ALA A 491 17.86 48.27 -1.44
C ALA A 491 17.06 48.26 -0.14
N SER A 492 16.35 49.34 0.19
CA SER A 492 15.52 49.40 1.40
C SER A 492 14.37 48.39 1.38
N ILE A 493 13.72 48.20 0.21
CA ILE A 493 12.66 47.20 0.03
C ILE A 493 13.23 45.79 0.22
N LEU A 494 14.37 45.48 -0.40
CA LEU A 494 15.00 44.16 -0.32
C LEU A 494 15.55 43.83 1.07
N VAL A 495 16.15 44.82 1.77
CA VAL A 495 16.59 44.66 3.17
C VAL A 495 15.38 44.39 4.07
N THR A 496 14.31 45.17 3.90
CA THR A 496 13.09 44.98 4.70
C THR A 496 12.49 43.60 4.44
N TRP A 497 12.43 43.15 3.17
CA TRP A 497 11.99 41.81 2.82
C TRP A 497 12.86 40.75 3.52
N GLN A 498 14.19 40.86 3.44
CA GLN A 498 15.09 39.88 4.04
C GLN A 498 15.01 39.80 5.57
N ILE A 499 14.77 40.93 6.25
CA ILE A 499 14.69 40.97 7.72
C ILE A 499 13.32 40.46 8.21
N VAL A 500 12.24 40.85 7.53
CA VAL A 500 10.87 40.54 7.96
C VAL A 500 10.43 39.14 7.50
N ASP A 501 10.82 38.74 6.30
CA ASP A 501 10.40 37.49 5.66
C ASP A 501 11.55 36.88 4.83
N PRO A 502 12.58 36.31 5.48
CA PRO A 502 13.76 35.77 4.82
C PRO A 502 13.42 34.58 3.90
N PHE A 503 14.22 34.41 2.84
CA PHE A 503 14.08 33.26 1.95
C PHE A 503 14.49 31.95 2.62
N ASP A 504 13.61 30.97 2.51
CA ASP A 504 13.82 29.62 3.01
C ASP A 504 13.71 28.59 1.87
N LYS A 505 14.32 27.43 2.08
CA LYS A 505 14.22 26.30 1.15
C LYS A 505 12.85 25.63 1.30
N ALA A 506 12.04 25.69 0.25
CA ALA A 506 10.78 24.95 0.16
C ALA A 506 10.89 23.82 -0.87
N VAL A 507 10.15 22.73 -0.65
CA VAL A 507 10.12 21.56 -1.52
C VAL A 507 8.71 21.41 -2.06
N LYS A 508 8.57 21.38 -3.40
CA LYS A 508 7.31 21.05 -4.05
C LYS A 508 7.39 19.63 -4.59
N ARG A 509 6.51 18.77 -4.12
CA ARG A 509 6.31 17.41 -4.66
C ARG A 509 5.34 17.49 -5.84
N MET A 510 5.71 16.86 -6.94
CA MET A 510 4.86 16.72 -8.13
C MET A 510 4.04 15.43 -8.05
N SER A 511 3.11 15.28 -9.00
CA SER A 511 2.36 14.04 -9.17
C SER A 511 3.33 12.86 -9.32
N PRO A 512 3.09 11.75 -8.62
CA PRO A 512 3.95 10.57 -8.71
C PRO A 512 3.92 9.97 -10.12
N GLU A 513 5.09 9.52 -10.58
CA GLU A 513 5.26 8.69 -11.77
C GLU A 513 5.22 7.23 -11.30
N VAL A 514 4.14 6.51 -11.63
CA VAL A 514 3.90 5.13 -11.19
C VAL A 514 4.52 4.16 -12.18
N TYR A 515 5.46 3.35 -11.72
CA TYR A 515 6.02 2.20 -12.43
C TYR A 515 5.45 0.90 -11.83
N GLU A 516 5.71 -0.23 -12.48
CA GLU A 516 5.16 -1.54 -12.05
C GLU A 516 5.54 -1.86 -10.59
N ASP A 517 6.80 -1.62 -10.22
CA ASP A 517 7.36 -2.02 -8.93
C ASP A 517 7.54 -0.86 -7.93
N PHE A 518 7.69 0.37 -8.42
CA PHE A 518 8.00 1.54 -7.60
C PHE A 518 7.28 2.80 -8.06
N GLU A 519 7.11 3.74 -7.13
CA GLU A 519 6.50 5.04 -7.36
C GLU A 519 7.58 6.10 -7.23
N ILE A 520 7.92 6.80 -8.33
CA ILE A 520 8.85 7.93 -8.27
C ILE A 520 8.04 9.18 -7.93
N ILE A 521 8.38 9.84 -6.83
CA ILE A 521 7.79 11.14 -6.45
C ILE A 521 8.79 12.23 -6.86
N PRO A 522 8.55 12.96 -7.96
CA PRO A 522 9.44 14.02 -8.38
C PRO A 522 9.31 15.18 -7.40
N LYS A 523 10.44 15.72 -6.94
CA LYS A 523 10.48 16.92 -6.11
C LYS A 523 11.35 18.00 -6.73
N ILE A 524 10.97 19.25 -6.50
CA ILE A 524 11.78 20.43 -6.85
C ILE A 524 12.02 21.28 -5.61
N ASP A 525 13.24 21.79 -5.50
CA ASP A 525 13.63 22.77 -4.49
C ASP A 525 13.43 24.18 -5.05
N TYR A 526 12.78 25.06 -4.29
CA TYR A 526 12.59 26.45 -4.68
C TYR A 526 12.72 27.40 -3.50
N CYS A 527 13.05 28.66 -3.79
CA CYS A 527 13.11 29.73 -2.81
C CYS A 527 11.69 30.18 -2.47
N SER A 528 11.32 30.17 -1.20
CA SER A 528 10.00 30.62 -0.74
C SER A 528 10.12 31.52 0.48
N SER A 529 9.18 32.45 0.61
CA SER A 529 8.98 33.26 1.81
C SER A 529 7.48 33.27 2.13
N ARG A 530 7.10 33.57 3.37
CA ARG A 530 5.71 33.43 3.85
C ARG A 530 4.74 34.36 3.13
N TYR A 531 5.20 35.55 2.74
CA TYR A 531 4.41 36.59 2.07
C TYR A 531 4.98 36.95 0.69
N MET A 532 5.61 35.99 0.02
CA MET A 532 6.33 36.20 -1.24
C MET A 532 5.50 36.96 -2.31
N GLU A 533 4.21 36.63 -2.46
CA GLU A 533 3.33 37.28 -3.43
C GLU A 533 3.10 38.77 -3.14
N LEU A 534 3.00 39.15 -1.87
CA LEU A 534 2.84 40.55 -1.48
C LEU A 534 4.10 41.37 -1.77
N TRP A 535 5.27 40.81 -1.44
CA TRP A 535 6.57 41.45 -1.71
C TRP A 535 6.85 41.58 -3.21
N LEU A 536 6.61 40.52 -3.98
CA LEU A 536 6.73 40.55 -5.43
C LEU A 536 5.74 41.54 -6.05
N GLY A 537 4.49 41.55 -5.59
CA GLY A 537 3.47 42.50 -6.03
C GLY A 537 3.88 43.95 -5.79
N ALA A 538 4.39 44.28 -4.60
CA ALA A 538 4.87 45.62 -4.28
C ALA A 538 6.06 46.04 -5.15
N LEU A 539 7.03 45.14 -5.36
CA LEU A 539 8.21 45.40 -6.17
C LEU A 539 7.87 45.57 -7.65
N TYR A 540 6.96 44.74 -8.19
CA TYR A 540 6.48 44.86 -9.56
C TYR A 540 5.63 46.11 -9.78
N ALA A 541 4.78 46.50 -8.83
CA ALA A 541 4.02 47.74 -8.91
C ALA A 541 4.94 48.96 -8.96
N TYR A 542 5.94 49.03 -8.07
CA TYR A 542 6.95 50.10 -8.06
C TYR A 542 7.73 50.17 -9.38
N LYS A 543 8.27 49.04 -9.86
CA LYS A 543 9.02 48.99 -11.12
C LYS A 543 8.12 49.30 -12.33
N GLY A 544 6.87 48.86 -12.31
CA GLY A 544 5.87 49.18 -13.34
C GLY A 544 5.60 50.69 -13.44
N LEU A 545 5.43 51.37 -12.30
CA LEU A 545 5.26 52.84 -12.27
C LEU A 545 6.48 53.57 -12.84
N LEU A 546 7.70 53.10 -12.55
CA LEU A 546 8.93 53.65 -13.14
C LEU A 546 8.96 53.50 -14.67
N LEU A 547 8.58 52.32 -15.19
CA LEU A 547 8.52 52.06 -16.63
C LEU A 547 7.48 52.94 -17.33
N VAL A 548 6.29 53.08 -16.77
CA VAL A 548 5.23 53.95 -17.31
C VAL A 548 5.69 55.41 -17.31
N SER A 549 6.33 55.86 -16.23
CA SER A 549 6.86 57.23 -16.12
C SER A 549 7.94 57.50 -17.19
N LEU A 550 8.86 56.55 -17.40
CA LEU A 550 9.87 56.63 -18.45
C LEU A 550 9.23 56.72 -19.84
N ALA A 551 8.26 55.86 -20.14
CA ALA A 551 7.56 55.85 -21.43
C ALA A 551 6.83 57.19 -21.68
N ALA A 552 6.16 57.73 -20.67
CA ALA A 552 5.46 59.02 -20.76
C ALA A 552 6.43 60.18 -21.04
N ILE A 553 7.58 60.23 -20.35
CA ILE A 553 8.60 61.27 -20.56
C ILE A 553 9.26 61.13 -21.94
N ALA A 554 9.55 59.89 -22.37
CA ALA A 554 10.09 59.62 -23.69
C ALA A 554 9.12 60.05 -24.80
N GLY A 555 7.82 59.74 -24.65
CA GLY A 555 6.77 60.16 -25.58
C GLY A 555 6.66 61.69 -25.69
N LYS A 556 6.61 62.40 -24.56
CA LYS A 556 6.56 63.88 -24.54
C LYS A 556 7.81 64.51 -25.16
N SER A 557 8.98 63.93 -24.92
CA SER A 557 10.24 64.42 -25.48
C SER A 557 10.30 64.24 -27.01
N ARG A 558 9.69 63.18 -27.56
CA ARG A 558 9.63 62.95 -29.02
C ARG A 558 8.75 63.96 -29.76
N VAL A 559 7.73 64.49 -29.11
CA VAL A 559 6.84 65.52 -29.68
C VAL A 559 7.45 66.93 -29.58
N SER A 560 8.43 67.12 -28.69
CA SER A 560 9.06 68.43 -28.40
C SER A 560 10.38 68.67 -29.13
N VAL A 561 10.94 67.63 -29.77
CA VAL A 561 12.13 67.66 -30.65
C VAL A 561 11.65 67.69 -32.09
#